data_AF-A0A434EZS1-F1
#
_entry.id   AF-A0A434EZS1-F1
#
_cell.length_a   1.000
_cell.length_b   1.000
_cell.length_c   1.000
_cell.angle_alpha   90.00
_cell.angle_beta   90.00
_cell.angle_gamma   90.00
#
_symmetry.space_group_name_H-M   'P 1'
#
loop_
_entity.id
_entity.type
_entity.pdbx_description
1 polymer ?
#
loop_
_entity_poly.entity_id
_entity_poly.type
_entity_poly.pdbx_seq_one_letter_code
_entity_poly.pdbx_strand_id
1 'polypeptide(L)'
;MTDRTFARAALVAPLVVSAIALSGCMSSPTYGTDKTAAAQLFDDVSGAASITPKRRTPIDYKPRPDLVKPAPGQKESLPPPQESIETASADWPESPEARRARIRADATAH
;
A
#
# COMPACT_ATOMS: atom_id res chain seq x y z
N MET A 1 -30.99 -19.78 26.48
CA MET A 1 -29.61 -19.40 26.07
C MET A 1 -29.58 -18.31 24.99
N THR A 2 -30.69 -18.05 24.29
CA THR A 2 -30.81 -17.12 23.16
C THR A 2 -30.90 -15.64 23.55
N ASP A 3 -31.55 -15.29 24.66
CA ASP A 3 -31.74 -13.87 25.02
C ASP A 3 -30.44 -13.14 25.36
N ARG A 4 -29.51 -13.83 26.04
CA ARG A 4 -28.17 -13.27 26.33
C ARG A 4 -27.33 -13.09 25.08
N THR A 5 -27.53 -13.89 24.03
CA THR A 5 -26.83 -13.72 22.75
C THR A 5 -27.41 -12.56 21.95
N PHE A 6 -28.73 -12.37 21.96
CA PHE A 6 -29.37 -11.23 21.31
C PHE A 6 -29.02 -9.90 22.00
N ALA A 7 -29.02 -9.86 23.34
CA ALA A 7 -28.62 -8.67 24.09
C ALA A 7 -27.15 -8.28 23.86
N ARG A 8 -26.26 -9.28 23.75
CA ARG A 8 -24.84 -9.05 23.42
C ARG A 8 -24.66 -8.60 21.98
N ALA A 9 -25.38 -9.19 21.02
CA ALA A 9 -25.36 -8.78 19.62
C ALA A 9 -25.85 -7.33 19.46
N ALA A 10 -26.92 -6.95 20.17
CA ALA A 10 -27.45 -5.59 20.17
C ALA A 10 -26.47 -4.54 20.72
N LEU A 11 -25.57 -4.95 21.64
CA LEU A 11 -24.55 -4.06 22.20
C LEU A 11 -23.28 -3.99 21.34
N VAL A 12 -22.87 -5.10 20.72
CA VAL A 12 -21.64 -5.15 19.92
C VAL A 12 -21.83 -4.61 18.51
N ALA A 13 -23.00 -4.83 17.90
CA ALA A 13 -23.29 -4.37 16.54
C ALA A 13 -23.08 -2.86 16.33
N PRO A 14 -23.61 -1.94 17.16
CA PRO A 14 -23.38 -0.51 16.96
C PRO A 14 -21.91 -0.13 17.14
N LEU A 15 -21.18 -0.77 18.07
CA LEU A 15 -19.77 -0.50 18.33
C LEU A 15 -18.90 -0.84 17.11
N VAL A 16 -19.15 -1.98 16.47
CA VAL A 16 -18.47 -2.40 15.24
C VAL A 16 -18.79 -1.46 14.08
N VAL A 17 -20.06 -1.07 13.90
CA VAL A 17 -20.47 -0.15 12.83
C VAL A 17 -19.82 1.22 13.03
N SER A 18 -19.80 1.75 14.25
CA SER A 18 -19.13 3.02 14.56
C SER A 18 -17.64 2.96 14.28
N ALA A 19 -16.95 1.87 14.66
CA ALA A 19 -15.51 1.72 14.39
C ALA A 19 -15.20 1.72 12.88
N ILE A 20 -16.01 1.03 12.07
CA ILE A 20 -15.86 1.02 10.61
C ILE A 20 -16.12 2.42 10.04
N ALA A 21 -17.18 3.09 10.45
CA ALA A 21 -17.51 4.43 9.97
C ALA A 21 -16.41 5.45 10.30
N LEU A 22 -15.86 5.42 11.52
CA LEU A 22 -14.75 6.28 11.94
C LEU A 22 -13.44 5.97 11.17
N SER A 23 -13.18 4.69 10.84
CA SER A 23 -12.00 4.30 10.07
C SER A 23 -11.98 4.84 8.63
N GLY A 24 -13.16 5.12 8.05
CA GLY A 24 -13.31 5.65 6.69
C GLY A 24 -13.06 7.16 6.56
N CYS A 25 -13.00 7.90 7.67
CA CYS A 25 -12.80 9.36 7.65
C CYS A 25 -11.33 9.78 7.56
N MET A 26 -10.38 8.84 7.56
CA MET A 26 -8.97 9.17 7.35
C MET A 26 -8.70 9.33 5.85
N SER A 27 -8.19 10.51 5.47
CA SER A 27 -7.74 10.78 4.10
C SER A 27 -6.87 9.62 3.61
N SER A 28 -7.34 8.92 2.59
CA SER A 28 -6.71 7.70 2.08
C SER A 28 -6.04 8.01 0.75
N PRO A 29 -4.70 7.81 0.64
CA PRO A 29 -3.98 8.06 -0.60
C PRO A 29 -4.49 7.13 -1.71
N THR A 30 -4.51 7.64 -2.94
CA THR A 30 -4.93 6.87 -4.12
C THR A 30 -3.79 6.18 -4.86
N TYR A 31 -2.53 6.39 -4.43
CA TYR A 31 -1.29 5.78 -4.98
C TYR A 31 -1.26 5.60 -6.52
N GLY A 32 -1.89 6.52 -7.26
CA GLY A 32 -1.96 6.46 -8.72
C GLY A 32 -2.89 5.38 -9.30
N THR A 33 -3.75 4.76 -8.49
CA THR A 33 -4.69 3.70 -8.90
C THR A 33 -6.15 4.18 -9.01
N ASP A 34 -6.37 5.50 -9.09
CA ASP A 34 -7.70 6.18 -9.16
C ASP A 34 -8.70 5.81 -8.05
N LYS A 35 -8.27 5.01 -7.08
CA LYS A 35 -9.06 4.49 -5.96
C LYS A 35 -8.30 4.71 -4.67
N THR A 36 -9.04 5.02 -3.61
CA THR A 36 -8.47 5.11 -2.26
C THR A 36 -7.97 3.74 -1.80
N ALA A 37 -6.94 3.71 -0.95
CA ALA A 37 -6.40 2.45 -0.41
C ALA A 37 -7.48 1.59 0.27
N ALA A 38 -8.45 2.22 0.96
CA ALA A 38 -9.57 1.51 1.56
C ALA A 38 -10.53 0.91 0.53
N ALA A 39 -10.85 1.65 -0.55
CA ALA A 39 -11.69 1.14 -1.63
C ALA A 39 -11.01 -0.03 -2.36
N GLN A 40 -9.70 0.07 -2.59
CA GLN A 40 -8.92 -1.00 -3.18
C GLN A 40 -8.89 -2.25 -2.29
N LEU A 41 -8.66 -2.09 -0.99
CA LEU A 41 -8.69 -3.19 -0.02
C LEU A 41 -10.05 -3.90 -0.01
N PHE A 42 -11.14 -3.13 0.02
CA PHE A 42 -12.50 -3.70 -0.01
C PHE A 42 -12.75 -4.46 -1.32
N ASP A 43 -12.35 -3.91 -2.46
CA ASP A 43 -12.44 -4.57 -3.77
C ASP A 43 -11.65 -5.88 -3.84
N ASP A 44 -10.49 -5.94 -3.17
CA ASP A 44 -9.61 -7.11 -3.15
C ASP A 44 -10.17 -8.21 -2.24
N VAL A 45 -10.64 -7.85 -1.03
CA VAL A 45 -11.26 -8.81 -0.10
C VAL A 45 -12.58 -9.35 -0.65
N SER A 46 -13.44 -8.47 -1.17
CA SER A 46 -14.71 -8.89 -1.80
C SER A 46 -14.46 -9.70 -3.08
N GLY A 47 -13.42 -9.35 -3.85
CA GLY A 47 -12.98 -10.13 -5.01
C GLY A 47 -12.49 -11.53 -4.64
N ALA A 48 -11.73 -11.66 -3.55
CA ALA A 48 -11.26 -12.96 -3.05
C ALA A 48 -12.40 -13.87 -2.56
N ALA A 49 -13.46 -13.27 -2.00
CA ALA A 49 -14.66 -13.99 -1.59
C ALA A 49 -15.62 -14.31 -2.77
N SER A 50 -15.41 -13.71 -3.95
CA SER A 50 -16.26 -13.92 -5.12
C SER A 50 -15.96 -15.25 -5.81
N ILE A 51 -16.99 -16.08 -5.98
CA ILE A 51 -16.92 -17.33 -6.77
C ILE A 51 -16.97 -17.04 -8.28
N THR A 52 -17.48 -15.87 -8.66
CA THR A 52 -17.60 -15.45 -10.07
C THR A 52 -16.38 -14.64 -10.50
N PRO A 53 -15.78 -14.92 -11.67
CA PRO A 53 -14.66 -14.14 -12.19
C PRO A 53 -15.07 -12.68 -12.47
N LYS A 54 -14.28 -11.73 -11.93
CA LYS A 54 -14.51 -10.29 -12.13
C LYS A 54 -14.20 -9.93 -13.59
N ARG A 55 -15.18 -9.38 -14.30
CA ARG A 55 -15.00 -8.89 -15.68
C ARG A 55 -14.07 -7.67 -15.67
N ARG A 56 -12.87 -7.83 -16.24
CA ARG A 56 -11.91 -6.73 -16.39
C ARG A 56 -12.16 -6.03 -17.73
N THR A 57 -12.17 -4.70 -17.72
CA THR A 57 -12.14 -3.93 -18.96
C THR A 57 -10.78 -4.16 -19.64
N PRO A 58 -10.75 -4.41 -20.96
CA PRO A 58 -9.50 -4.41 -21.70
C PRO A 58 -8.80 -3.07 -21.51
N ILE A 59 -7.56 -3.10 -21.05
CA ILE A 59 -6.72 -1.92 -20.94
C ILE A 59 -6.10 -1.68 -22.31
N ASP A 60 -6.35 -0.51 -22.89
CA ASP A 60 -5.67 -0.07 -24.11
C ASP A 60 -4.23 0.33 -23.75
N TYR A 61 -3.31 -0.63 -23.86
CA TYR A 61 -1.89 -0.41 -23.63
C TYR A 61 -1.30 0.35 -24.81
N LYS A 62 -1.40 1.68 -24.76
CA LYS A 62 -0.65 2.53 -25.68
C LYS A 62 0.84 2.43 -25.35
N PRO A 63 1.74 2.38 -26.35
CA PRO A 63 3.17 2.50 -26.13
C PRO A 63 3.43 3.74 -25.27
N ARG A 64 4.18 3.57 -24.18
CA ARG A 64 4.55 4.72 -23.36
C ARG A 64 5.35 5.68 -24.25
N PRO A 65 5.08 6.99 -24.19
CA PRO A 65 5.92 7.96 -24.89
C PRO A 65 7.36 7.77 -24.43
N ASP A 66 8.30 7.98 -25.36
CA ASP A 66 9.72 7.93 -25.02
C ASP A 66 10.00 8.86 -23.84
N LEU A 67 10.87 8.39 -22.94
CA LEU A 67 11.35 9.22 -21.84
C LEU A 67 11.90 10.51 -22.44
N VAL A 68 11.36 11.65 -22.00
CA VAL A 68 11.89 12.96 -22.35
C VAL A 68 13.28 13.03 -21.75
N LYS A 69 14.28 12.71 -22.56
CA LYS A 69 15.68 12.84 -22.18
C LYS A 69 16.00 14.33 -22.14
N PRO A 70 16.70 14.82 -21.10
CA PRO A 70 17.22 16.18 -21.11
C PRO A 70 18.11 16.37 -22.35
N ALA A 71 18.17 17.60 -22.85
CA ALA A 71 18.90 17.91 -24.07
C ALA A 71 20.38 17.44 -23.97
N PRO A 72 20.99 16.95 -25.06
CA PRO A 72 22.38 16.50 -25.04
C PRO A 72 23.30 17.62 -24.54
N GLY A 73 23.94 17.40 -23.39
CA GLY A 73 24.79 18.40 -22.71
C GLY A 73 24.19 19.02 -21.44
N GLN A 74 22.88 18.88 -21.22
CA GLN A 74 22.23 19.20 -19.95
C GLN A 74 22.26 17.97 -19.04
N LYS A 75 23.40 17.71 -18.40
CA LYS A 75 23.36 16.99 -17.12
C LYS A 75 22.61 17.91 -16.18
N GLU A 76 21.32 17.62 -15.97
CA GLU A 76 20.56 18.23 -14.88
C GLU A 76 21.47 18.23 -13.64
N SER A 77 21.57 19.38 -12.99
CA SER A 77 22.23 19.48 -11.69
C SER A 77 21.40 18.66 -10.71
N LEU A 78 21.59 17.34 -10.74
CA LEU A 78 20.92 16.44 -9.85
C LEU A 78 21.29 16.91 -8.44
N PRO A 79 20.29 17.11 -7.56
CA PRO A 79 20.59 17.34 -6.17
C PRO A 79 21.52 16.22 -5.69
N PRO A 80 22.45 16.51 -4.76
CA PRO A 80 23.35 15.50 -4.26
C PRO A 80 22.55 14.28 -3.79
N PRO A 81 23.11 13.06 -3.94
CA PRO A 81 22.47 11.85 -3.45
C PRO A 81 21.99 12.04 -2.02
N GLN A 82 20.78 11.57 -1.72
CA GLN A 82 20.31 11.60 -0.33
C GLN A 82 21.27 10.79 0.53
N GLU A 83 21.63 11.37 1.68
CA GLU A 83 22.40 10.68 2.71
C GLU A 83 21.68 9.39 3.13
N SER A 84 22.46 8.35 3.45
CA SER A 84 21.89 7.10 3.91
C SER A 84 21.02 7.32 5.15
N ILE A 85 19.95 6.55 5.33
CA ILE A 85 19.07 6.68 6.50
C ILE A 85 19.84 6.43 7.81
N GLU A 86 20.91 5.63 7.78
CA GLU A 86 21.86 5.43 8.89
C GLU A 86 22.50 6.74 9.35
N THR A 87 22.83 7.62 8.39
CA THR A 87 23.43 8.93 8.64
C THR A 87 22.36 9.99 8.93
N ALA A 88 21.19 9.88 8.30
CA ALA A 88 20.15 10.91 8.32
C ALA A 88 19.21 10.83 9.54
N SER A 89 19.17 9.69 10.25
CA SER A 89 18.29 9.50 11.42
C SER A 89 18.92 8.57 12.46
N ALA A 90 18.99 9.01 13.71
CA ALA A 90 19.51 8.22 14.83
C ALA A 90 18.61 7.03 15.21
N ASP A 91 17.35 7.02 14.76
CA ASP A 91 16.39 5.95 15.03
C ASP A 91 16.66 4.68 14.21
N TRP A 92 17.49 4.79 13.17
CA TRP A 92 17.76 3.72 12.21
C TRP A 92 19.24 3.35 12.19
N PRO A 93 19.66 2.32 12.95
CA PRO A 93 21.06 1.92 13.03
C PRO A 93 21.60 1.23 11.77
N GLU A 94 20.72 0.82 10.85
CA GLU A 94 21.08 0.24 9.56
C GLU A 94 20.14 0.73 8.44
N SER A 95 20.67 0.84 7.22
CA SER A 95 19.95 1.24 6.03
C SER A 95 19.05 0.09 5.59
N PRO A 96 17.87 0.39 5.02
CA PRO A 96 17.00 -0.64 4.45
C PRO A 96 17.73 -1.56 3.46
N GLU A 97 18.68 -1.03 2.71
CA GLU A 97 19.50 -1.72 1.72
C GLU A 97 20.47 -2.69 2.39
N ALA A 98 21.20 -2.24 3.43
CA ALA A 98 22.07 -3.09 4.23
C ALA A 98 21.29 -4.22 4.91
N ARG A 99 20.14 -3.90 5.49
CA ARG A 99 19.23 -4.89 6.08
C ARG A 99 18.79 -5.95 5.07
N ARG A 100 18.38 -5.53 3.86
CA ARG A 100 17.96 -6.44 2.79
C ARG A 100 19.12 -7.34 2.34
N ALA A 101 20.32 -6.79 2.23
CA ALA A 101 21.50 -7.57 1.85
C ALA A 101 21.79 -8.66 2.88
N ARG A 102 21.71 -8.35 4.19
CA ARG A 102 21.86 -9.34 5.26
C ARG A 102 20.82 -10.45 5.16
N ILE A 103 19.54 -10.11 5.04
CA ILE A 103 18.45 -11.10 4.96
C ILE A 103 18.64 -12.01 3.74
N ARG A 104 19.06 -11.44 2.60
CA ARG A 104 19.34 -12.23 1.39
C ARG A 104 20.54 -13.15 1.56
N ALA A 105 21.61 -12.68 2.19
CA ALA A 105 22.79 -13.49 2.47
C ALA A 105 22.46 -14.67 3.40
N ASP A 106 21.70 -14.40 4.46
CA ASP A 106 21.21 -15.42 5.40
C ASP A 106 20.33 -16.47 4.69
N ALA A 107 19.37 -16.02 3.88
CA ALA A 107 18.51 -16.89 3.09
C ALA A 107 19.24 -17.63 1.95
N THR A 108 20.47 -17.24 1.59
CA THR A 108 21.29 -17.96 0.60
C THR A 108 22.21 -18.98 1.29
N ALA A 109 22.51 -18.79 2.57
CA ALA A 109 23.35 -19.68 3.36
C ALA A 109 22.59 -20.89 3.94
N HIS A 110 21.25 -20.84 3.96
CA HIS A 110 20.34 -21.84 4.53
C HIS A 110 19.30 -22.31 3.51
#